data_AF-A0AAP5YEE6-F1
#
_entry.id   AF-A0AAP5YEE6-F1
#
_cell.length_a   1.000
_cell.length_b   1.000
_cell.length_c   1.000
_cell.angle_alpha   90.00
_cell.angle_beta   90.00
_cell.angle_gamma   90.00
#
_symmetry.space_group_name_H-M   'P 1'
#
loop_
_entity.id
_entity.type
_entity.pdbx_description
1 polymer ?
#
loop_
_entity_poly.entity_id
_entity_poly.type
_entity_poly.pdbx_seq_one_letter_code
_entity_poly.pdbx_strand_id
1 'polypeptide(L)'
;GWRIDLPIFDSRGNGAIYSLALPYYPKRGAPRFSDVALNGTKLPSSTLADVNAMAQNDLNERLTTIVIRQAIRVGAKDRIRKEAAKKGDDVGNILFNVWNTLTEQPDTRSWQTLPAQVKTASQIVKPGTQQLNLGDQVYQFDVPAQQTTLVWVSRQGAHSTVWHKQLGRL
;
A
#
# COMPACT_ATOMS: atom_id res chain seq x y z
N GLY A 1 0.37 12.75 -7.12
CA GLY A 1 1.74 12.71 -6.58
C GLY A 1 2.00 14.02 -5.88
N TRP A 2 2.88 14.05 -4.88
CA TRP A 2 3.45 15.34 -4.47
C TRP A 2 4.57 15.66 -5.47
N ARG A 3 4.43 16.78 -6.18
CA ARG A 3 5.43 17.30 -7.10
C ARG A 3 6.01 18.57 -6.49
N ILE A 4 7.32 18.61 -6.34
CA ILE A 4 8.05 19.77 -5.84
C ILE A 4 8.95 20.25 -6.98
N ASP A 5 8.82 21.52 -7.33
CA ASP A 5 9.69 22.16 -8.31
C ASP A 5 10.81 22.89 -7.57
N LEU A 6 12.05 22.48 -7.84
CA LEU A 6 13.25 23.08 -7.26
C LEU A 6 13.92 23.99 -8.30
N PRO A 7 13.87 25.32 -8.13
CA PRO A 7 14.64 26.23 -8.95
C PRO A 7 16.11 26.20 -8.49
N ILE A 8 17.01 25.83 -9.39
CA ILE A 8 18.46 25.79 -9.15
C ILE A 8 19.12 26.81 -10.05
N PHE A 9 19.73 27.82 -9.44
CA PHE A 9 20.45 28.90 -10.12
C PHE A 9 21.97 28.72 -9.97
N ASP A 10 22.72 29.10 -10.99
CA ASP A 10 24.17 29.23 -10.90
C ASP A 10 24.60 30.62 -10.44
N SER A 11 25.89 30.79 -10.13
CA SER A 11 26.47 32.08 -9.72
C SER A 11 26.46 33.15 -10.82
N ARG A 12 26.04 32.83 -12.04
CA ARG A 12 25.94 33.73 -13.19
C ARG A 12 24.48 34.09 -13.52
N GLY A 13 23.51 33.63 -12.73
CA GLY A 13 22.08 33.91 -12.91
C GLY A 13 21.35 32.95 -13.86
N ASN A 14 22.00 31.92 -14.40
CA ASN A 14 21.35 30.92 -15.26
C ASN A 14 20.65 29.86 -14.39
N GLY A 15 19.31 29.78 -14.52
CA GLY A 15 18.47 28.85 -13.77
C GLY A 15 18.10 27.58 -14.54
N ALA A 16 17.75 26.50 -13.83
CA ALA A 16 16.84 25.46 -14.31
C ALA A 16 15.86 25.10 -13.21
N ILE A 17 14.69 24.61 -13.62
CA ILE A 17 13.69 24.04 -12.72
C ILE A 17 13.77 22.52 -12.84
N TYR A 18 13.96 21.84 -11.71
CA TYR A 18 13.90 20.40 -11.63
C TYR A 18 12.67 19.96 -10.84
N SER A 19 11.84 19.13 -11.43
CA SER A 19 10.68 18.55 -10.74
C SER A 19 11.07 17.24 -10.04
N LEU A 20 10.74 17.14 -8.75
CA LEU A 20 10.83 15.93 -7.95
C LEU A 20 9.41 15.40 -7.72
N ALA A 21 9.20 14.12 -8.02
CA ALA A 21 7.95 13.43 -7.71
C ALA A 21 8.19 12.49 -6.53
N LEU A 22 7.40 12.66 -5.46
CA LEU A 22 7.42 11.78 -4.30
C LEU A 22 6.19 10.87 -4.26
N PRO A 23 6.35 9.59 -3.89
CA PRO A 23 5.24 8.68 -3.69
C PRO A 23 4.40 9.10 -2.48
N TYR A 24 3.11 8.78 -2.52
CA TYR A 24 2.14 9.06 -1.47
C TYR A 24 0.96 8.11 -1.57
N TYR A 25 0.34 7.81 -0.43
CA TYR A 25 -0.96 7.14 -0.39
C TYR A 25 -2.06 8.20 -0.28
N PRO A 26 -2.98 8.31 -1.25
CA PRO A 26 -4.09 9.25 -1.15
C PRO A 26 -5.02 8.82 0.00
N LYS A 27 -5.47 9.79 0.81
CA LYS A 27 -6.53 9.57 1.79
C LYS A 27 -7.85 9.36 1.04
N ARG A 28 -8.17 8.09 0.72
CA ARG A 28 -9.48 7.70 0.21
C ARG A 28 -10.38 7.39 1.41
N GLY A 29 -11.65 7.81 1.34
CA GLY A 29 -12.63 7.45 2.35
C GLY A 29 -12.71 5.92 2.46
N ALA A 30 -12.69 5.40 3.69
CA ALA A 30 -12.81 3.96 3.91
C ALA A 30 -14.21 3.51 3.44
N PRO A 31 -14.31 2.46 2.61
CA PRO A 31 -15.60 1.88 2.27
C PRO A 31 -16.30 1.45 3.55
N ARG A 32 -17.55 1.88 3.73
CA ARG A 32 -18.38 1.46 4.85
C ARG A 32 -19.10 0.20 4.45
N PHE A 33 -18.79 -0.89 5.15
CA PHE A 33 -19.51 -2.15 4.99
C PHE A 33 -20.60 -2.27 6.06
N SER A 34 -21.69 -2.95 5.72
CA SER A 34 -22.70 -3.42 6.66
C SER A 34 -22.08 -4.23 7.79
N ASP A 35 -22.69 -4.13 8.98
CA ASP A 35 -22.33 -5.00 10.09
C ASP A 35 -22.50 -6.48 9.70
N VAL A 36 -21.61 -7.34 10.19
CA VAL A 36 -21.75 -8.79 10.08
C VAL A 36 -22.70 -9.24 11.18
N ALA A 37 -23.66 -10.11 10.86
CA ALA A 37 -24.52 -10.75 11.84
C ALA A 37 -24.47 -12.27 11.71
N LEU A 38 -24.43 -12.97 12.84
CA LEU A 38 -24.49 -14.42 12.93
C LEU A 38 -25.83 -14.81 13.55
N ASN A 39 -26.62 -15.62 12.83
CA ASN A 39 -27.94 -16.08 13.25
C ASN A 39 -28.87 -14.93 13.71
N GLY A 40 -28.87 -13.82 12.96
CA GLY A 40 -29.68 -12.63 13.26
C GLY A 40 -29.12 -11.74 14.37
N THR A 41 -28.03 -12.10 15.03
CA THR A 41 -27.38 -11.30 16.08
C THR A 41 -26.12 -10.63 15.52
N LYS A 42 -25.95 -9.32 15.78
CA LYS A 42 -24.74 -8.60 15.35
C LYS A 42 -23.48 -9.25 15.94
N LEU A 43 -22.51 -9.55 15.08
CA LEU A 43 -21.25 -10.19 15.46
C LEU A 43 -20.19 -9.08 15.68
N PRO A 44 -19.80 -8.78 16.94
CA PRO A 44 -18.76 -7.79 17.19
C PRO A 44 -17.41 -8.31 16.66
N SER A 45 -16.73 -7.46 15.89
CA SER A 45 -15.41 -7.75 15.34
C SER A 45 -14.35 -6.82 15.91
N SER A 46 -13.17 -7.34 16.19
CA SER A 46 -11.98 -6.53 16.52
C SER A 46 -11.11 -6.34 15.28
N THR A 47 -10.49 -5.17 15.16
CA THR A 47 -9.46 -4.93 14.13
C THR A 47 -8.17 -5.62 14.54
N LEU A 48 -7.70 -6.54 13.70
CA LEU A 48 -6.43 -7.23 13.88
C LEU A 48 -5.27 -6.43 13.26
N ALA A 49 -5.49 -5.86 12.07
CA ALA A 49 -4.50 -5.06 11.37
C ALA A 49 -5.15 -3.93 10.56
N ASP A 50 -4.56 -2.73 10.63
CA ASP A 50 -4.84 -1.64 9.72
C ASP A 50 -3.71 -1.52 8.70
N VAL A 51 -3.91 -2.12 7.53
CA VAL A 51 -2.90 -2.20 6.48
C VAL A 51 -2.63 -0.83 5.86
N ASN A 52 -3.64 0.05 5.81
CA ASN A 52 -3.45 1.41 5.34
C ASN A 52 -2.51 2.20 6.26
N ALA A 53 -2.64 2.05 7.57
CA ALA A 53 -1.73 2.65 8.54
C ALA A 53 -0.32 2.06 8.42
N MET A 54 -0.19 0.75 8.29
CA MET A 54 1.10 0.07 8.05
C MET A 54 1.78 0.57 6.77
N ALA A 55 1.03 0.68 5.67
CA ALA A 55 1.54 1.17 4.40
C ALA A 55 2.01 2.63 4.49
N GLN A 56 1.28 3.48 5.21
CA GLN A 56 1.70 4.86 5.46
C GLN A 56 2.98 4.93 6.28
N ASN A 57 3.11 4.08 7.30
CA ASN A 57 4.31 4.01 8.12
C ASN A 57 5.53 3.52 7.31
N ASP A 58 5.38 2.43 6.55
CA ASP A 58 6.43 1.91 5.66
C ASP A 58 6.90 2.95 4.64
N LEU A 59 5.95 3.67 4.02
CA LEU A 59 6.29 4.76 3.12
C LEU A 59 7.08 5.84 3.86
N ASN A 60 6.62 6.26 5.04
CA ASN A 60 7.27 7.31 5.82
C ASN A 60 8.73 6.95 6.18
N GLU A 61 8.99 5.70 6.55
CA GLU A 61 10.35 5.21 6.82
C GLU A 61 11.23 5.26 5.56
N ARG A 62 10.67 4.89 4.40
CA ARG A 62 11.38 4.88 3.11
C ARG A 62 11.54 6.28 2.49
N LEU A 63 10.71 7.25 2.87
CA LEU A 63 10.73 8.60 2.31
C LEU A 63 12.09 9.27 2.44
N THR A 64 12.78 9.11 3.57
CA THR A 64 14.12 9.68 3.80
C THR A 64 15.10 9.23 2.73
N THR A 65 15.18 7.93 2.48
CA THR A 65 16.04 7.35 1.44
C THR A 65 15.65 7.81 0.05
N ILE A 66 14.34 7.89 -0.25
CA ILE A 66 13.83 8.36 -1.53
C ILE A 66 14.25 9.82 -1.77
N VAL A 67 14.06 10.70 -0.77
CA VAL A 67 14.40 12.12 -0.85
C VAL A 67 15.90 12.31 -1.09
N ILE A 68 16.76 11.61 -0.36
CA ILE A 68 18.23 11.70 -0.53
C ILE A 68 18.63 11.31 -1.96
N ARG A 69 18.08 10.21 -2.49
CA ARG A 69 18.36 9.78 -3.88
C ARG A 69 17.88 10.80 -4.91
N GLN A 70 16.71 11.42 -4.69
CA GLN A 70 16.23 12.47 -5.58
C GLN A 70 17.14 13.70 -5.54
N ALA A 71 17.63 14.11 -4.35
CA ALA A 71 18.57 15.21 -4.22
C ALA A 71 19.88 14.94 -4.98
N ILE A 72 20.46 13.74 -4.82
CA ILE A 72 21.66 13.31 -5.55
C ILE A 72 21.40 13.32 -7.06
N ARG A 73 20.27 12.75 -7.51
CA ARG A 73 19.87 12.71 -8.93
C ARG A 73 19.75 14.11 -9.54
N VAL A 74 19.13 15.04 -8.81
CA VAL A 74 18.96 16.42 -9.25
C VAL A 74 20.32 17.13 -9.31
N GLY A 75 21.17 16.95 -8.30
CA GLY A 75 22.53 17.48 -8.30
C GLY A 75 23.37 16.95 -9.46
N ALA A 76 23.30 15.65 -9.75
CA ALA A 76 23.99 15.04 -10.88
C ALA A 76 23.49 15.57 -12.23
N LYS A 77 22.17 15.68 -12.43
CA LYS A 77 21.57 16.29 -13.63
C LYS A 77 22.06 17.72 -13.84
N ASP A 78 22.15 18.51 -12.76
CA ASP A 78 22.62 19.88 -12.86
C ASP A 78 24.10 19.99 -13.20
N ARG A 79 24.94 19.10 -12.65
CA ARG A 79 26.36 19.01 -13.02
C ARG A 79 26.56 18.67 -14.49
N ILE A 80 25.88 17.62 -14.98
CA ILE A 80 25.91 17.23 -16.40
C ILE A 80 25.51 18.39 -17.30
N ARG A 81 24.41 19.10 -16.97
CA ARG A 81 23.97 20.28 -17.73
C ARG A 81 25.05 21.35 -17.80
N LYS A 82 25.67 21.68 -16.66
CA LYS A 82 26.72 22.71 -16.55
C LYS A 82 28.00 22.33 -17.31
N GLU A 83 28.36 21.06 -17.35
CA GLU A 83 29.53 20.57 -18.07
C GLU A 83 29.29 20.49 -19.58
N ALA A 84 28.12 20.01 -20.00
CA ALA A 84 27.71 20.02 -21.40
C ALA A 84 27.71 21.44 -21.99
N ALA A 85 27.19 22.43 -21.23
CA ALA A 85 27.22 23.83 -21.63
C ALA A 85 28.64 24.43 -21.71
N LYS A 86 29.63 23.84 -21.04
CA LYS A 86 31.01 24.35 -21.01
C LYS A 86 31.95 23.66 -22.00
N LYS A 87 31.73 22.38 -22.34
CA LYS A 87 32.75 21.57 -23.01
C LYS A 87 32.37 20.85 -24.30
N GLY A 88 31.11 20.84 -24.75
CA GLY A 88 30.70 20.36 -26.08
C GLY A 88 30.89 18.86 -26.40
N ASP A 89 32.00 18.23 -26.01
CA ASP A 89 32.48 16.93 -26.51
C ASP A 89 32.84 15.91 -25.39
N ASP A 90 33.07 16.36 -24.14
CA ASP A 90 33.56 15.53 -23.01
C ASP A 90 32.42 14.97 -22.10
N VAL A 91 31.17 14.97 -22.60
CA VAL A 91 29.96 14.65 -21.80
C VAL A 91 29.76 13.14 -21.62
N GLY A 92 30.34 12.31 -22.51
CA GLY A 92 30.09 10.86 -22.58
C GLY A 92 30.53 10.07 -21.34
N ASN A 93 31.65 10.46 -20.71
CA ASN A 93 32.22 9.70 -19.58
C ASN A 93 31.48 9.95 -18.25
N ILE A 94 30.83 11.10 -18.10
CA ILE A 94 30.06 11.48 -16.91
C ILE A 94 28.66 10.86 -16.94
N LEU A 95 28.07 10.74 -18.14
CA LEU A 95 26.78 10.08 -18.35
C LEU A 95 26.80 8.60 -17.92
N PHE A 96 27.88 7.86 -18.21
CA PHE A 96 27.99 6.42 -17.89
C PHE A 96 28.02 6.13 -16.37
N ASN A 97 28.73 6.94 -15.58
CA ASN A 97 28.86 6.73 -14.14
C ASN A 97 27.58 7.10 -13.36
N VAL A 98 26.84 8.12 -13.82
CA VAL A 98 25.55 8.50 -13.21
C VAL A 98 24.46 7.47 -13.54
N TRP A 99 24.50 6.86 -14.72
CA TRP A 99 23.51 5.87 -15.14
C TRP A 99 23.51 4.60 -14.26
N ASN A 100 24.68 4.05 -13.96
CA ASN A 100 24.79 2.86 -13.11
C ASN A 100 24.38 3.08 -11.64
N THR A 101 24.46 4.32 -11.13
CA THR A 101 24.00 4.65 -9.77
C THR A 101 22.48 4.89 -9.70
N LEU A 102 21.81 5.05 -10.85
CA LEU A 102 20.36 5.30 -10.95
C LEU A 102 19.52 4.04 -11.10
N THR A 103 20.13 2.89 -11.42
CA THR A 103 19.43 1.63 -11.66
C THR A 103 19.21 0.88 -10.34
N GLU A 104 18.33 1.44 -9.51
CA GLU A 104 17.78 0.69 -8.40
C GLU A 104 16.46 0.06 -8.86
N GLN A 105 16.40 -1.28 -8.87
CA GLN A 105 15.12 -1.96 -9.09
C GLN A 105 14.20 -1.65 -7.90
N PRO A 106 13.06 -1.00 -8.13
CA PRO A 106 12.12 -0.78 -7.06
C PRO A 106 11.56 -2.12 -6.59
N ASP A 107 11.44 -2.29 -5.28
CA ASP A 107 10.54 -3.31 -4.74
C ASP A 107 9.13 -3.01 -5.26
N THR A 108 8.56 -3.96 -6.00
CA THR A 108 7.27 -3.84 -6.68
C THR A 108 6.10 -4.32 -5.82
N ARG A 109 6.35 -4.73 -4.57
CA ARG A 109 5.29 -5.13 -3.63
C ARG A 109 4.50 -3.91 -3.16
N SER A 110 3.46 -3.58 -3.93
CA SER A 110 2.56 -2.48 -3.63
C SER A 110 1.57 -2.88 -2.54
N TRP A 111 1.58 -2.16 -1.42
CA TRP A 111 0.54 -2.26 -0.38
C TRP A 111 -0.88 -2.01 -0.91
N GLN A 112 -1.04 -1.43 -2.10
CA GLN A 112 -2.34 -1.12 -2.70
C GLN A 112 -3.14 -2.35 -3.11
N THR A 113 -2.51 -3.53 -3.23
CA THR A 113 -3.20 -4.78 -3.56
C THR A 113 -3.68 -5.53 -2.31
N LEU A 114 -3.27 -5.08 -1.12
CA LEU A 114 -3.67 -5.69 0.14
C LEU A 114 -5.02 -5.15 0.62
N PRO A 115 -5.79 -5.93 1.40
CA PRO A 115 -7.00 -5.44 2.03
C PRO A 115 -6.69 -4.28 2.97
N ALA A 116 -7.49 -3.22 2.96
CA ALA A 116 -7.27 -2.04 3.79
C ALA A 116 -7.24 -2.33 5.30
N GLN A 117 -8.06 -3.28 5.76
CA GLN A 117 -8.14 -3.71 7.16
C GLN A 117 -8.41 -5.20 7.24
N VAL A 118 -7.85 -5.84 8.27
CA VAL A 118 -8.15 -7.23 8.63
C VAL A 118 -8.85 -7.21 9.99
N LYS A 119 -10.00 -7.87 10.05
CA LYS A 119 -10.81 -7.98 11.27
C LYS A 119 -11.00 -9.44 11.64
N THR A 120 -11.18 -9.70 12.93
CA THR A 120 -11.48 -11.01 13.46
C THR A 120 -12.68 -10.95 14.38
N ALA A 121 -13.42 -12.04 14.44
CA ALA A 121 -14.53 -12.24 15.37
C ALA A 121 -14.55 -13.72 15.76
N SER A 122 -14.95 -13.99 16.99
CA SER A 122 -15.11 -15.35 17.49
C SER A 122 -16.38 -15.45 18.31
N GLN A 123 -17.15 -16.51 18.10
CA GLN A 123 -18.38 -16.78 18.82
C GLN A 123 -18.58 -18.28 18.98
N ILE A 124 -18.95 -18.70 20.19
CA ILE A 124 -19.37 -20.08 20.45
C ILE A 124 -20.82 -20.22 20.00
N VAL A 125 -21.10 -21.23 19.18
CA VAL A 125 -22.44 -21.52 18.64
C VAL A 125 -22.86 -22.95 18.97
N LYS A 126 -24.17 -23.19 18.89
CA LYS A 126 -24.69 -24.56 18.96
C LYS A 126 -24.29 -25.32 17.69
N PRO A 127 -24.05 -26.64 17.78
CA PRO A 127 -23.79 -27.45 16.60
C PRO A 127 -24.94 -27.38 15.60
N GLY A 128 -24.62 -27.42 14.30
CA GLY A 128 -25.58 -27.39 13.19
C GLY A 128 -25.35 -26.22 12.24
N THR A 129 -26.36 -25.94 11.41
CA THR A 129 -26.32 -24.91 10.38
C THR A 129 -26.40 -23.51 10.99
N GLN A 130 -25.43 -22.68 10.63
CA GLN A 130 -25.35 -21.28 11.00
C GLN A 130 -25.60 -20.39 9.78
N GLN A 131 -26.09 -19.18 10.00
CA GLN A 131 -26.33 -18.19 8.96
C GLN A 131 -25.50 -16.94 9.23
N LEU A 132 -24.58 -16.63 8.32
CA LEU A 132 -23.79 -15.41 8.33
C LEU A 132 -24.39 -14.40 7.36
N ASN A 133 -24.93 -13.30 7.90
CA ASN A 133 -25.42 -12.19 7.10
C ASN A 133 -24.30 -11.15 6.94
N LEU A 134 -23.93 -10.89 5.68
CA LEU A 134 -22.91 -9.92 5.31
C LEU A 134 -23.50 -8.58 4.86
N GLY A 135 -24.83 -8.47 4.78
CA GLY A 135 -25.59 -7.33 4.27
C GLY A 135 -25.90 -7.47 2.78
N ASP A 136 -24.91 -7.79 1.95
CA ASP A 136 -25.10 -8.05 0.52
C ASP A 136 -25.56 -9.49 0.22
N GLN A 137 -25.29 -10.42 1.13
CA GLN A 137 -25.66 -11.83 1.00
C GLN A 137 -25.80 -12.50 2.37
N VAL A 138 -26.50 -13.63 2.37
CA VAL A 138 -26.56 -14.56 3.51
C VAL A 138 -25.83 -15.84 3.11
N TYR A 139 -24.85 -16.24 3.92
CA TYR A 139 -24.06 -17.44 3.72
C TYR A 139 -24.35 -18.47 4.80
N GLN A 140 -24.65 -19.69 4.40
CA GLN A 140 -24.92 -20.80 5.32
C GLN A 140 -23.72 -21.74 5.40
N PHE A 141 -23.41 -22.20 6.60
CA PHE A 141 -22.33 -23.15 6.85
C PHE A 141 -22.64 -23.99 8.09
N ASP A 142 -22.09 -25.20 8.14
CA ASP A 142 -22.32 -26.11 9.26
C ASP A 142 -21.15 -26.09 10.24
N VAL A 143 -21.49 -26.05 11.53
CA VAL A 143 -20.54 -26.17 12.63
C VAL A 143 -20.77 -27.51 13.34
N PRO A 144 -19.84 -28.49 13.21
CA PRO A 144 -19.96 -29.76 13.90
C PRO A 144 -19.82 -29.62 15.42
N ALA A 145 -20.33 -30.62 16.16
CA ALA A 145 -20.21 -30.64 17.61
C ALA A 145 -18.75 -30.71 18.04
N GLN A 146 -18.36 -29.88 19.02
CA GLN A 146 -17.01 -29.80 19.57
C GLN A 146 -15.91 -29.51 18.54
N GLN A 147 -16.25 -28.81 17.45
CA GLN A 147 -15.29 -28.43 16.41
C GLN A 147 -15.31 -26.93 16.16
N THR A 148 -14.22 -26.42 15.61
CA THR A 148 -14.10 -25.00 15.23
C THR A 148 -14.24 -24.89 13.72
N THR A 149 -15.06 -23.96 13.25
CA THR A 149 -15.14 -23.63 11.81
C THR A 149 -14.57 -22.25 11.59
N LEU A 150 -13.54 -22.15 10.75
CA LEU A 150 -13.02 -20.88 10.26
C LEU A 150 -13.89 -20.42 9.12
N VAL A 151 -14.44 -19.21 9.22
CA VAL A 151 -15.12 -18.55 8.11
C VAL A 151 -14.27 -17.37 7.68
N TRP A 152 -13.90 -17.35 6.41
CA TRP A 152 -13.17 -16.26 5.81
C TRP A 152 -14.12 -15.42 4.96
N VAL A 153 -14.02 -14.11 5.11
CA VAL A 153 -14.82 -13.14 4.36
C VAL A 153 -13.89 -12.06 3.81
N SER A 154 -13.96 -11.81 2.51
CA SER A 154 -13.41 -10.61 1.88
C SER A 154 -14.52 -9.75 1.34
N ARG A 155 -14.39 -8.45 1.55
CA ARG A 155 -15.33 -7.45 1.04
C ARG A 155 -14.58 -6.45 0.19
N GLN A 156 -15.00 -6.30 -1.06
CA GLN A 156 -14.42 -5.36 -1.99
C GLN A 156 -15.55 -4.64 -2.75
N GLY A 157 -15.67 -3.33 -2.53
CA GLY A 157 -16.78 -2.56 -3.10
C GLY A 157 -18.13 -3.03 -2.55
N ALA A 158 -19.06 -3.36 -3.46
CA ALA A 158 -20.40 -3.83 -3.12
C ALA A 158 -20.51 -5.37 -3.00
N HIS A 159 -19.41 -6.10 -3.14
CA HIS A 159 -19.42 -7.56 -3.19
C HIS A 159 -18.61 -8.16 -2.05
N SER A 160 -19.18 -9.19 -1.42
CA SER A 160 -18.47 -10.08 -0.51
C SER A 160 -18.17 -11.42 -1.18
N THR A 161 -16.99 -11.98 -0.90
CA THR A 161 -16.67 -13.39 -1.16
C THR A 161 -16.44 -14.08 0.18
N VAL A 162 -16.98 -15.28 0.32
CA VAL A 162 -16.98 -16.02 1.57
C VAL A 162 -16.73 -17.50 1.32
N TRP A 163 -15.95 -18.10 2.20
CA TRP A 163 -15.76 -19.55 2.27
C TRP A 163 -15.56 -19.94 3.72
N HIS A 164 -15.78 -21.21 4.04
CA HIS A 164 -15.51 -21.74 5.36
C HIS A 164 -14.69 -23.02 5.28
N LYS A 165 -13.98 -23.33 6.36
CA LYS A 165 -13.24 -24.57 6.53
C LYS A 165 -13.36 -25.04 7.98
N GLN A 166 -13.70 -26.30 8.15
CA GLN A 166 -13.66 -26.95 9.46
C GLN A 166 -12.21 -27.15 9.86
N LEU A 167 -11.84 -26.62 11.02
CA LEU A 167 -10.58 -26.90 11.67
C LEU A 167 -10.80 -28.16 12.51
N GLY A 168 -9.88 -29.12 12.42
CA GLY A 168 -10.01 -30.43 13.07
C GLY A 168 -10.26 -30.32 14.58
N ARG A 169 -10.57 -31.46 15.22
CA ARG A 169 -10.73 -31.52 16.68
C ARG A 169 -9.46 -31.00 17.35
N LEU A 170 -9.62 -29.99 18.21
CA LEU A 170 -8.63 -29.66 19.24
C LEU A 170 -8.58 -30.78 20.28
#